data_AF-A0A1F9S709-F1
#
_entry.id   AF-A0A1F9S709-F1
#
_cell.length_a   1.000
_cell.length_b   1.000
_cell.length_c   1.000
_cell.angle_alpha   90.00
_cell.angle_beta   90.00
_cell.angle_gamma   90.00
#
_symmetry.space_group_name_H-M   'P 1'
#
loop_
_entity.id
_entity.type
_entity.pdbx_description
1 polymer ?
#
loop_
_entity_poly.entity_id
_entity_poly.type
_entity_poly.pdbx_seq_one_letter_code
_entity_poly.pdbx_strand_id
1 'polypeptide(L)'
;MRSVPAIKITVAAALLMSLCVPGVLASEDVYKRMANDIAKYSNTKKVKNLAVLGFSRRARTSREESEYISEKLLSCLVAGGKVNLVERSQLAQVLEERRLTASGVTEEQEDAQARINPSDVIIVGTIFGTKEHLKIIAKMIDPLTGAVLHTIEAQTERQWEIMPDRQGFEFEVPDLREIASMFSEEGFDNPAFVDFRDAPASLNTETCNARRVRLAAIQAESLEAKAKYWALQMRDPAFSSAKIRRNPGGELKDAAAKKKFYALLDGYYRSAVAPALSVAEMNSVMAVMGEEQKISDECGLH
;
A
#
# COMPACT_ATOMS: atom_id res chain seq x y z
N MET A 1 -16.43 54.75 -83.46
CA MET A 1 -15.62 53.62 -83.97
C MET A 1 -15.14 52.81 -82.78
N ARG A 2 -15.28 51.48 -82.91
CA ARG A 2 -14.82 50.35 -82.09
C ARG A 2 -13.80 50.64 -80.96
N SER A 3 -14.10 50.23 -79.73
CA SER A 3 -13.56 48.97 -79.16
C SER A 3 -13.89 48.82 -77.66
N VAL A 4 -14.25 47.59 -77.31
CA VAL A 4 -14.37 46.94 -75.98
C VAL A 4 -13.58 45.61 -76.17
N PRO A 5 -13.09 44.85 -75.16
CA PRO A 5 -12.73 45.08 -73.75
C PRO A 5 -11.30 44.54 -73.41
N ALA A 6 -10.87 44.61 -72.15
CA ALA A 6 -10.11 43.51 -71.55
C ALA A 6 -10.36 43.40 -70.04
N ILE A 7 -11.17 42.39 -69.71
CA ILE A 7 -11.50 41.86 -68.38
C ILE A 7 -10.24 41.23 -67.77
N LYS A 8 -9.93 41.55 -66.51
CA LYS A 8 -9.09 40.71 -65.65
C LYS A 8 -9.79 40.44 -64.33
N ILE A 9 -10.34 39.24 -64.25
CA ILE A 9 -10.85 38.61 -63.04
C ILE A 9 -9.64 38.19 -62.21
N THR A 10 -9.56 38.63 -60.95
CA THR A 10 -8.78 37.93 -59.92
C THR A 10 -9.60 37.89 -58.64
N VAL A 11 -10.08 36.69 -58.34
CA VAL A 11 -10.75 36.29 -57.11
C VAL A 11 -9.66 36.04 -56.07
N ALA A 12 -9.66 36.81 -54.98
CA ALA A 12 -8.88 36.48 -53.78
C ALA A 12 -9.88 36.15 -52.66
N ALA A 13 -10.08 34.85 -52.45
CA ALA A 13 -10.92 34.32 -51.38
C ALA A 13 -10.23 34.54 -50.02
N ALA A 14 -10.96 35.18 -49.11
CA ALA A 14 -10.56 35.40 -47.73
C ALA A 14 -10.55 34.06 -46.97
N LEU A 15 -9.38 33.60 -46.55
CA LEU A 15 -9.22 32.49 -45.60
C LEU A 15 -9.14 33.08 -44.18
N LEU A 16 -10.30 33.34 -43.58
CA LEU A 16 -10.44 33.57 -42.14
C LEU A 16 -10.22 32.23 -41.42
N MET A 17 -8.97 31.92 -41.09
CA MET A 17 -8.67 30.88 -40.08
C MET A 17 -8.97 31.44 -38.69
N SER A 18 -10.25 31.39 -38.34
CA SER A 18 -10.73 31.59 -36.98
C SER A 18 -10.25 30.43 -36.11
N LEU A 19 -9.59 30.81 -35.02
CA LEU A 19 -9.18 30.00 -33.88
C LEU A 19 -10.37 29.17 -33.36
N CYS A 20 -10.33 27.85 -33.55
CA CYS A 20 -11.03 26.91 -32.69
C CYS A 20 -9.95 26.08 -31.99
N VAL A 21 -9.38 26.63 -30.93
CA VAL A 21 -8.76 25.81 -29.89
C VAL A 21 -9.93 25.19 -29.13
N PRO A 22 -10.21 23.88 -29.22
CA PRO A 22 -11.10 23.26 -28.26
C PRO A 22 -10.43 23.43 -26.90
N GLY A 23 -11.01 24.29 -26.06
CA GLY A 23 -10.63 24.38 -24.67
C GLY A 23 -10.69 22.99 -24.07
N VAL A 24 -9.55 22.52 -23.57
CA VAL A 24 -9.49 21.41 -22.62
C VAL A 24 -10.28 21.90 -21.41
N LEU A 25 -11.59 21.64 -21.42
CA LEU A 25 -12.43 21.79 -20.25
C LEU A 25 -11.80 20.91 -19.19
N ALA A 26 -11.23 21.57 -18.18
CA ALA A 26 -10.64 20.95 -17.02
C ALA A 26 -11.58 19.83 -16.54
N SER A 27 -11.07 18.59 -16.55
CA SER A 27 -11.73 17.44 -15.94
C SER A 27 -12.20 17.87 -14.56
N GLU A 28 -13.50 18.09 -14.42
CA GLU A 28 -14.10 18.43 -13.15
C GLU A 28 -13.79 17.27 -12.19
N ASP A 29 -13.12 17.62 -11.11
CA ASP A 29 -12.60 16.72 -10.09
C ASP A 29 -13.69 15.74 -9.62
N VAL A 30 -13.51 14.47 -9.97
CA VAL A 30 -14.47 13.38 -9.72
C VAL A 30 -14.90 13.37 -8.25
N TYR A 31 -13.96 13.64 -7.33
CA TYR A 31 -14.22 13.63 -5.89
C TYR A 31 -15.13 14.78 -5.46
N LYS A 32 -15.02 15.96 -6.09
CA LYS A 32 -15.92 17.09 -5.84
C LYS A 32 -17.35 16.79 -6.28
N ARG A 33 -17.53 16.12 -7.42
CA ARG A 33 -18.87 15.68 -7.86
C ARG A 33 -19.48 14.70 -6.87
N MET A 34 -18.73 13.70 -6.43
CA MET A 34 -19.19 12.74 -5.42
C MET A 34 -19.57 13.44 -4.10
N ALA A 35 -18.70 14.32 -3.59
CA ALA A 35 -18.95 15.07 -2.37
C ALA A 35 -20.19 15.97 -2.48
N ASN A 36 -20.39 16.61 -3.63
CA ASN A 36 -21.57 17.43 -3.89
C ASN A 36 -22.85 16.60 -3.95
N ASP A 37 -22.82 15.40 -4.53
CA ASP A 37 -23.97 14.49 -4.55
C ASP A 37 -24.34 14.05 -3.13
N ILE A 38 -23.35 13.62 -2.34
CA ILE A 38 -23.52 13.29 -0.92
C ILE A 38 -24.12 14.47 -0.15
N ALA A 39 -23.58 15.67 -0.32
CA ALA A 39 -24.07 16.87 0.36
C ALA A 39 -25.51 17.23 -0.07
N LYS A 40 -25.84 17.07 -1.36
CA LYS A 40 -27.18 17.31 -1.89
C LYS A 40 -28.20 16.32 -1.31
N TYR A 41 -27.86 15.04 -1.28
CA TYR A 41 -28.68 14.02 -0.65
C TYR A 41 -28.90 14.35 0.83
N SER A 42 -27.80 14.68 1.53
CA SER A 42 -27.81 14.96 2.97
C SER A 42 -28.71 16.14 3.31
N ASN A 43 -28.60 17.25 2.56
CA ASN A 43 -29.46 18.42 2.72
C ASN A 43 -30.95 18.09 2.46
N THR A 44 -31.22 17.28 1.43
CA THR A 44 -32.60 16.89 1.07
C THR A 44 -33.24 16.00 2.13
N LYS A 45 -32.47 15.10 2.73
CA LYS A 45 -32.92 14.14 3.75
C LYS A 45 -32.68 14.61 5.18
N LYS A 46 -32.19 15.84 5.37
CA LYS A 46 -31.85 16.45 6.68
C LYS A 46 -30.83 15.63 7.49
N VAL A 47 -29.93 14.94 6.80
CA VAL A 47 -28.76 14.25 7.39
C VAL A 47 -27.73 15.32 7.74
N LYS A 48 -27.35 15.42 9.01
CA LYS A 48 -26.42 16.46 9.48
C LYS A 48 -25.01 15.91 9.66
N ASN A 49 -24.90 14.71 10.20
CA ASN A 49 -23.62 14.12 10.58
C ASN A 49 -23.32 12.91 9.70
N LEU A 50 -22.15 12.89 9.08
CA LEU A 50 -21.68 11.78 8.27
C LEU A 50 -20.36 11.26 8.77
N ALA A 51 -20.15 9.96 8.61
CA ALA A 51 -18.89 9.32 8.90
C ALA A 51 -18.40 8.53 7.68
N VAL A 52 -17.10 8.59 7.39
CA VAL A 52 -16.49 7.82 6.29
C VAL A 52 -15.65 6.71 6.91
N LEU A 53 -16.05 5.45 6.72
CA LEU A 53 -15.29 4.31 7.25
C LEU A 53 -14.08 3.95 6.37
N GLY A 54 -14.13 4.34 5.11
CA GLY A 54 -13.11 4.05 4.11
C GLY A 54 -13.62 3.13 3.01
N PHE A 55 -12.74 2.90 2.04
CA PHE A 55 -13.06 2.13 0.84
C PHE A 55 -12.36 0.77 0.88
N SER A 56 -13.12 -0.27 0.60
CA SER A 56 -12.63 -1.62 0.41
C SER A 56 -12.02 -1.77 -0.99
N ARG A 57 -10.98 -2.60 -1.08
CA ARG A 57 -10.26 -2.84 -2.33
C ARG A 57 -10.78 -4.09 -3.01
N ARG A 58 -10.97 -4.02 -4.33
CA ARG A 58 -11.24 -5.19 -5.18
C ARG A 58 -10.43 -5.09 -6.46
N ALA A 59 -10.20 -6.23 -7.11
CA ALA A 59 -9.41 -6.33 -8.33
C ALA A 59 -8.01 -5.69 -8.17
N ARG A 60 -7.49 -5.05 -9.22
CA ARG A 60 -6.10 -4.53 -9.27
C ARG A 60 -5.91 -3.20 -8.51
N THR A 61 -6.64 -2.97 -7.43
CA THR A 61 -6.55 -1.72 -6.64
C THR A 61 -5.50 -1.85 -5.54
N SER A 62 -4.58 -0.91 -5.45
CA SER A 62 -3.58 -0.86 -4.37
C SER A 62 -4.16 -0.32 -3.06
N ARG A 63 -3.41 -0.48 -1.97
CA ARG A 63 -3.77 0.12 -0.67
C ARG A 63 -3.80 1.63 -0.73
N GLU A 64 -2.75 2.19 -1.33
CA GLU A 64 -2.50 3.61 -1.47
C GLU A 64 -3.56 4.28 -2.36
N GLU A 65 -3.99 3.60 -3.44
CA GLU A 65 -5.11 4.08 -4.28
C GLU A 65 -6.39 4.21 -3.46
N SER A 66 -6.68 3.23 -2.59
CA SER A 66 -7.87 3.24 -1.74
C SER A 66 -7.83 4.33 -0.67
N GLU A 67 -6.69 4.45 0.02
CA GLU A 67 -6.45 5.47 1.03
C GLU A 67 -6.52 6.87 0.40
N TYR A 68 -5.87 7.08 -0.76
CA TYR A 68 -5.92 8.34 -1.50
C TYR A 68 -7.35 8.73 -1.86
N ILE A 69 -8.15 7.80 -2.41
CA ILE A 69 -9.54 8.07 -2.77
C ILE A 69 -10.37 8.44 -1.54
N SER A 70 -10.20 7.70 -0.43
CA SER A 70 -10.90 7.96 0.82
C SER A 70 -10.56 9.36 1.34
N GLU A 71 -9.28 9.72 1.42
CA GLU A 71 -8.80 11.02 1.90
C GLU A 71 -9.21 12.17 0.97
N LYS A 72 -9.17 11.97 -0.35
CA LYS A 72 -9.61 12.99 -1.30
C LYS A 72 -11.11 13.26 -1.21
N LEU A 73 -11.92 12.21 -1.08
CA LEU A 73 -13.36 12.39 -0.88
C LEU A 73 -13.64 13.09 0.45
N LEU A 74 -12.95 12.69 1.52
CA LEU A 74 -13.04 13.31 2.83
C LEU A 74 -12.73 14.81 2.77
N SER A 75 -11.61 15.15 2.15
CA SER A 75 -11.17 16.53 1.94
C SER A 75 -12.21 17.35 1.17
N CYS A 76 -12.81 16.78 0.12
CA CYS A 76 -13.86 17.45 -0.65
C CYS A 76 -15.14 17.67 0.18
N LEU A 77 -15.54 16.71 1.02
CA LEU A 77 -16.70 16.85 1.91
C LEU A 77 -16.48 17.95 2.94
N VAL A 78 -15.31 17.98 3.58
CA VAL A 78 -14.93 19.01 4.57
C VAL A 78 -14.86 20.39 3.91
N ALA A 79 -14.18 20.51 2.76
CA ALA A 79 -14.09 21.76 2.02
C ALA A 79 -15.47 22.27 1.55
N GLY A 80 -16.42 21.35 1.31
CA GLY A 80 -17.80 21.69 0.97
C GLY A 80 -18.57 22.35 2.11
N GLY A 81 -18.23 22.09 3.38
CA GLY A 81 -18.81 22.71 4.58
C GLY A 81 -20.32 22.50 4.77
N LYS A 82 -20.94 21.62 3.98
CA LYS A 82 -22.40 21.40 3.96
C LYS A 82 -22.84 20.28 4.90
N VAL A 83 -21.90 19.53 5.46
CA VAL A 83 -22.13 18.35 6.28
C VAL A 83 -21.12 18.31 7.42
N ASN A 84 -21.53 17.82 8.59
CA ASN A 84 -20.62 17.61 9.71
C ASN A 84 -19.97 16.26 9.57
N LEU A 85 -18.64 16.22 9.52
CA LEU A 85 -17.90 14.97 9.40
C LEU A 85 -17.44 14.48 10.78
N VAL A 86 -17.74 13.22 11.09
CA VAL A 86 -17.33 12.55 12.33
C VAL A 86 -16.14 11.64 12.04
N GLU A 87 -15.09 11.75 12.86
CA GLU A 87 -13.89 10.93 12.73
C GLU A 87 -14.15 9.46 13.07
N ARG A 88 -13.44 8.56 12.37
CA ARG A 88 -13.58 7.11 12.53
C ARG A 88 -13.28 6.62 13.95
N SER A 89 -12.32 7.24 14.63
CA SER A 89 -11.96 6.93 16.03
C SER A 89 -13.13 7.14 17.00
N GLN A 90 -14.03 8.07 16.69
CA GLN A 90 -15.18 8.42 17.52
C GLN A 90 -16.42 7.57 17.19
N LEU A 91 -16.41 6.82 16.08
CA LEU A 91 -17.58 6.03 15.66
C LEU A 91 -17.88 4.85 16.57
N ALA A 92 -16.87 4.17 17.10
CA ALA A 92 -17.08 3.02 17.98
C ALA A 92 -17.81 3.44 19.28
N GLN A 93 -17.40 4.57 19.85
CA GLN A 93 -18.05 5.15 21.03
C GLN A 93 -19.48 5.60 20.72
N VAL A 94 -19.68 6.26 19.57
CA VAL A 94 -21.00 6.73 19.11
C VAL A 94 -21.99 5.57 18.86
N LEU A 95 -21.52 4.45 18.31
CA LEU A 95 -22.37 3.28 18.06
C LEU A 95 -22.75 2.56 19.35
N GLU A 96 -21.83 2.47 20.32
CA GLU A 96 -22.13 1.85 21.63
C GLU A 96 -23.12 2.70 22.44
N GLU A 97 -22.96 4.03 22.46
CA GLU A 97 -23.92 4.94 23.12
C GLU A 97 -25.34 4.84 22.51
N ARG A 98 -25.44 4.67 21.18
CA ARG A 98 -26.72 4.42 20.49
C ARG A 98 -27.33 3.07 20.87
N ARG A 99 -26.52 2.02 21.00
CA ARG A 99 -26.99 0.69 21.42
C ARG A 99 -27.60 0.75 22.82
N LEU A 100 -26.94 1.45 23.74
CA LEU A 100 -27.39 1.66 25.11
C LEU A 100 -28.68 2.52 25.18
N THR A 101 -28.78 3.55 24.33
CA THR A 101 -29.98 4.38 24.22
C THR A 101 -31.16 3.59 23.64
N ALA A 102 -30.91 2.78 22.59
CA ALA A 102 -31.95 1.97 21.93
C ALA A 102 -32.44 0.80 22.81
N SER A 103 -31.60 0.28 23.71
CA SER A 103 -31.99 -0.74 24.69
C SER A 103 -32.70 -0.18 25.92
N GLY A 104 -32.91 1.15 26.00
CA GLY A 104 -33.63 1.80 27.10
C GLY A 104 -32.87 1.79 28.43
N VAL A 105 -31.56 1.54 28.42
CA VAL A 105 -30.70 1.48 29.61
C VAL A 105 -29.93 2.80 29.72
N THR A 106 -30.62 3.87 30.13
CA THR A 106 -29.95 5.05 30.69
C THR A 106 -30.76 5.57 31.86
N GLU A 107 -30.18 5.47 33.05
CA GLU A 107 -30.61 6.20 34.24
C GLU A 107 -30.60 7.71 33.94
N GLU A 108 -31.62 8.39 34.44
CA GLU A 108 -31.76 9.85 34.40
C GLU A 108 -30.57 10.50 35.13
N GLN A 109 -29.59 10.97 34.37
CA GLN A 109 -28.66 11.99 34.85
C GLN A 109 -28.74 13.21 33.93
N GLU A 110 -29.40 14.23 34.48
CA GLU A 110 -29.37 15.61 34.04
C GLU A 110 -27.93 16.14 34.11
N ASP A 111 -27.19 16.09 33.00
CA ASP A 111 -26.22 17.13 32.72
C ASP A 111 -26.07 17.36 31.22
N ALA A 112 -26.60 18.51 30.81
CA ALA A 112 -26.84 18.90 29.44
C ALA A 112 -25.60 19.53 28.80
N GLN A 113 -24.47 18.82 28.66
CA GLN A 113 -23.33 19.42 27.93
C GLN A 113 -22.29 18.46 27.32
N ALA A 114 -22.70 17.31 26.76
CA ALA A 114 -21.84 16.55 25.85
C ALA A 114 -22.62 15.62 24.92
N ARG A 115 -23.76 16.07 24.37
CA ARG A 115 -24.45 15.32 23.31
C ARG A 115 -23.61 15.39 22.04
N ILE A 116 -22.59 14.54 21.95
CA ILE A 116 -21.85 14.28 20.71
C ILE A 116 -22.90 13.85 19.70
N ASN A 117 -23.09 14.67 18.67
CA ASN A 117 -24.12 14.43 17.68
C ASN A 117 -23.70 13.20 16.84
N PRO A 118 -24.36 12.04 17.02
CA PRO A 118 -23.99 10.79 16.37
C PRO A 118 -24.05 10.93 14.85
N SER A 119 -23.17 10.24 14.11
CA SER A 119 -23.28 10.20 12.64
C SER A 119 -24.64 9.61 12.25
N ASP A 120 -25.44 10.38 11.51
CA ASP A 120 -26.74 9.95 11.00
C ASP A 120 -26.59 8.91 9.91
N VAL A 121 -25.47 8.96 9.18
CA VAL A 121 -25.19 8.11 8.03
C VAL A 121 -23.71 7.74 7.99
N ILE A 122 -23.44 6.49 7.64
CA ILE A 122 -22.10 5.99 7.36
C ILE A 122 -21.89 5.87 5.86
N ILE A 123 -20.75 6.35 5.37
CA ILE A 123 -20.28 6.14 4.02
C ILE A 123 -19.27 5.00 4.03
N VAL A 124 -19.59 3.96 3.26
CA VAL A 124 -18.67 2.88 2.91
C VAL A 124 -18.51 2.84 1.40
N GLY A 125 -17.43 2.27 0.90
CA GLY A 125 -17.32 2.05 -0.53
C GLY A 125 -16.42 0.91 -0.93
N THR A 126 -16.41 0.66 -2.24
CA THR A 126 -15.56 -0.33 -2.88
C THR A 126 -14.93 0.30 -4.12
N ILE A 127 -13.64 0.04 -4.31
CA ILE A 127 -12.87 0.51 -5.47
C ILE A 127 -12.44 -0.70 -6.29
N PHE A 128 -12.70 -0.63 -7.60
CA PHE A 128 -12.33 -1.64 -8.58
C PHE A 128 -11.30 -1.06 -9.54
N GLY A 129 -10.10 -1.60 -9.52
CA GLY A 129 -9.01 -1.20 -10.40
C GLY A 129 -9.00 -2.01 -11.70
N THR A 130 -9.04 -1.32 -12.83
CA THR A 130 -8.67 -1.82 -14.16
C THR A 130 -7.24 -1.37 -14.49
N LYS A 131 -6.71 -1.67 -15.69
CA LYS A 131 -5.34 -1.25 -16.05
C LYS A 131 -5.14 0.27 -15.99
N GLU A 132 -6.13 1.05 -16.39
CA GLU A 132 -5.98 2.51 -16.61
C GLU A 132 -6.97 3.34 -15.79
N HIS A 133 -8.04 2.73 -15.28
CA HIS A 133 -9.10 3.41 -14.54
C HIS A 133 -9.42 2.74 -13.20
N LEU A 134 -9.89 3.55 -12.26
CA LEU A 134 -10.51 3.12 -11.01
C LEU A 134 -12.01 3.42 -11.07
N LYS A 135 -12.82 2.40 -10.82
CA LYS A 135 -14.27 2.55 -10.59
C LYS A 135 -14.54 2.57 -9.09
N ILE A 136 -15.22 3.60 -8.63
CA ILE A 136 -15.53 3.85 -7.22
C ILE A 136 -17.04 3.69 -7.04
N ILE A 137 -17.45 2.89 -6.07
CA ILE A 137 -18.85 2.76 -5.65
C ILE A 137 -18.92 3.10 -4.17
N ALA A 138 -19.55 4.21 -3.82
CA ALA A 138 -19.80 4.64 -2.44
C ALA A 138 -21.28 4.43 -2.10
N LYS A 139 -21.55 4.02 -0.87
CA LYS A 139 -22.90 3.79 -0.33
C LYS A 139 -23.05 4.52 0.99
N MET A 140 -24.15 5.24 1.10
CA MET A 140 -24.63 5.84 2.33
C MET A 140 -25.54 4.84 3.04
N ILE A 141 -25.21 4.48 4.27
CA ILE A 141 -25.88 3.43 5.05
C ILE A 141 -26.41 4.04 6.34
N ASP A 142 -27.66 3.71 6.67
CA ASP A 142 -28.20 3.93 8.01
C ASP A 142 -27.55 2.94 8.99
N PRO A 143 -26.77 3.42 9.99
CA PRO A 143 -26.07 2.53 10.92
C PRO A 143 -27.00 1.67 11.77
N LEU A 144 -28.26 2.06 11.99
CA LEU A 144 -29.20 1.30 12.83
C LEU A 144 -29.88 0.16 12.08
N THR A 145 -30.28 0.43 10.83
CA THR A 145 -31.05 -0.54 10.03
C THR A 145 -30.18 -1.32 9.04
N GLY A 146 -28.97 -0.84 8.76
CA GLY A 146 -28.12 -1.36 7.68
C GLY A 146 -28.66 -1.04 6.29
N ALA A 147 -29.73 -0.25 6.16
CA ALA A 147 -30.34 0.08 4.90
C ALA A 147 -29.44 1.00 4.07
N VAL A 148 -29.30 0.71 2.77
CA VAL A 148 -28.62 1.58 1.82
C VAL A 148 -29.56 2.74 1.46
N LEU A 149 -29.18 3.95 1.87
CA LEU A 149 -29.93 5.18 1.70
C LEU A 149 -29.67 5.84 0.34
N HIS A 150 -28.41 5.78 -0.12
CA HIS A 150 -27.96 6.37 -1.39
C HIS A 150 -26.73 5.63 -1.91
N THR A 151 -26.55 5.60 -3.23
CA THR A 151 -25.37 5.03 -3.88
C THR A 151 -24.81 6.01 -4.90
N ILE A 152 -23.50 6.22 -4.85
CA ILE A 152 -22.75 7.07 -5.78
C ILE A 152 -21.76 6.19 -6.54
N GLU A 153 -21.79 6.28 -7.87
CA GLU A 153 -20.79 5.65 -8.73
C GLU A 153 -19.96 6.71 -9.43
N ALA A 154 -18.66 6.45 -9.53
CA ALA A 154 -17.74 7.31 -10.23
C ALA A 154 -16.62 6.51 -10.90
N GLN A 155 -16.00 7.11 -11.92
CA GLN A 155 -14.82 6.58 -12.58
C GLN A 155 -13.77 7.67 -12.70
N THR A 156 -12.53 7.32 -12.39
CA THR A 156 -11.35 8.19 -12.54
C THR A 156 -10.23 7.45 -13.24
N GLU A 157 -9.37 8.18 -13.95
CA GLU A 157 -8.07 7.66 -14.36
C GLU A 157 -7.20 7.39 -13.13
N ARG A 158 -6.29 6.42 -13.25
CA ARG A 158 -5.27 6.17 -12.21
C ARG A 158 -4.35 7.38 -12.12
N GLN A 159 -4.37 8.06 -10.99
CA GLN A 159 -3.47 9.17 -10.71
C GLN A 159 -2.20 8.61 -10.06
N TRP A 160 -1.09 8.72 -10.81
CA TRP A 160 0.28 8.33 -10.46
C TRP A 160 0.57 6.83 -10.30
N GLU A 161 1.74 6.44 -10.82
CA GLU A 161 2.50 5.31 -10.29
C GLU A 161 2.95 5.69 -8.89
N ILE A 162 2.04 5.63 -7.91
CA ILE A 162 2.48 5.38 -6.53
C ILE A 162 3.20 4.05 -6.64
N MET A 163 4.54 4.09 -6.67
CA MET A 163 5.33 2.88 -6.73
C MET A 163 4.84 2.02 -5.57
N PRO A 164 4.24 0.84 -5.84
CA PRO A 164 3.76 0.00 -4.77
C PRO A 164 4.96 -0.25 -3.88
N ASP A 165 4.81 0.02 -2.58
CA ASP A 165 5.83 -0.39 -1.63
C ASP A 165 6.03 -1.89 -1.89
N ARG A 166 7.28 -2.26 -2.22
CA ARG A 166 7.65 -3.54 -2.84
C ARG A 166 6.82 -4.65 -2.21
N GLN A 167 5.95 -5.31 -3.00
CA GLN A 167 5.08 -6.44 -2.61
C GLN A 167 5.43 -6.99 -1.21
N GLY A 168 4.98 -6.27 -0.19
CA GLY A 168 4.93 -6.83 1.14
C GLY A 168 3.89 -7.93 1.01
N PHE A 169 4.20 -9.12 1.52
CA PHE A 169 3.16 -10.10 1.79
C PHE A 169 2.17 -9.44 2.76
N GLU A 170 1.10 -8.85 2.23
CA GLU A 170 0.03 -8.26 3.02
C GLU A 170 -0.81 -9.42 3.53
N PHE A 171 -0.37 -10.00 4.66
CA PHE A 171 -1.15 -11.00 5.38
C PHE A 171 -2.32 -10.26 6.03
N GLU A 172 -3.56 -10.57 5.64
CA GLU A 172 -4.72 -10.24 6.47
C GLU A 172 -4.57 -11.08 7.74
N VAL A 173 -3.95 -10.51 8.77
CA VAL A 173 -3.81 -11.17 10.06
C VAL A 173 -5.23 -11.35 10.61
N PRO A 174 -5.73 -12.60 10.75
CA PRO A 174 -7.04 -12.84 11.34
C PRO A 174 -7.09 -12.25 12.75
N ASP A 175 -8.28 -11.94 13.25
CA ASP A 175 -8.45 -11.43 14.61
C ASP A 175 -7.76 -12.39 15.59
N LEU A 176 -6.79 -11.88 16.35
CA LEU A 176 -6.03 -12.66 17.34
C LEU A 176 -6.95 -13.33 18.37
N ARG A 177 -8.18 -12.81 18.57
CA ARG A 177 -9.19 -13.42 19.43
C ARG A 177 -9.84 -14.65 18.79
N GLU A 178 -10.08 -14.64 17.47
CA GLU A 178 -10.54 -15.83 16.74
C GLU A 178 -9.48 -16.92 16.73
N ILE A 179 -8.21 -16.55 16.49
CA ILE A 179 -7.06 -17.45 16.58
C ILE A 179 -6.99 -18.04 17.99
N ALA A 180 -7.00 -17.20 19.03
CA ALA A 180 -6.97 -17.67 20.42
C ALA A 180 -8.12 -18.65 20.72
N SER A 181 -9.32 -18.40 20.22
CA SER A 181 -10.47 -19.30 20.42
C SER A 181 -10.34 -20.65 19.70
N MET A 182 -9.58 -20.73 18.60
CA MET A 182 -9.26 -21.99 17.92
C MET A 182 -8.21 -22.83 18.66
N PHE A 183 -7.43 -22.21 19.55
CA PHE A 183 -6.37 -22.85 20.33
C PHE A 183 -6.69 -22.96 21.83
N SER A 184 -7.90 -22.57 22.23
CA SER A 184 -8.35 -22.70 23.62
C SER A 184 -8.97 -24.08 23.87
N GLU A 185 -8.27 -24.82 24.72
CA GLU A 185 -8.75 -25.92 25.56
C GLU A 185 -9.01 -27.26 24.86
N GLU A 186 -7.92 -28.02 24.68
CA GLU A 186 -7.76 -29.45 25.04
C GLU A 186 -6.61 -30.03 24.21
N GLY A 187 -5.41 -30.19 24.80
CA GLY A 187 -4.33 -30.97 24.15
C GLY A 187 -2.92 -30.39 24.18
N PHE A 188 -2.62 -29.38 25.00
CA PHE A 188 -1.25 -28.83 25.13
C PHE A 188 -0.28 -29.69 25.96
N ASP A 189 -0.63 -30.95 26.26
CA ASP A 189 0.25 -31.92 26.94
C ASP A 189 1.02 -32.84 25.96
N ASN A 190 1.11 -32.48 24.68
CA ASN A 190 1.87 -33.26 23.71
C ASN A 190 3.23 -32.61 23.43
N PRO A 191 4.37 -33.19 23.87
CA PRO A 191 5.71 -32.64 23.65
C PRO A 191 6.20 -32.80 22.20
N ALA A 192 5.30 -32.95 21.23
CA ALA A 192 5.65 -33.11 19.82
C ALA A 192 5.86 -31.78 19.07
N PHE A 193 5.70 -30.63 19.74
CA PHE A 193 5.84 -29.29 19.13
C PHE A 193 7.20 -28.61 19.36
N VAL A 194 8.24 -29.34 19.79
CA VAL A 194 9.55 -28.72 20.08
C VAL A 194 10.50 -28.66 18.88
N ASP A 195 10.12 -29.18 17.72
CA ASP A 195 10.98 -29.13 16.52
C ASP A 195 10.48 -28.09 15.52
N PHE A 196 10.43 -26.83 15.96
CA PHE A 196 10.42 -25.72 15.02
C PHE A 196 11.79 -25.70 14.34
N ARG A 197 11.81 -26.11 13.08
CA ARG A 197 13.00 -26.25 12.23
C ARG A 197 13.88 -24.98 12.14
N ASP A 198 13.35 -23.84 12.57
CA ASP A 198 14.00 -22.53 12.58
C ASP A 198 14.26 -21.98 14.00
N ALA A 199 13.95 -22.73 15.06
CA ALA A 199 14.26 -22.35 16.42
C ALA A 199 15.75 -22.64 16.74
N PRO A 200 16.53 -21.66 17.20
CA PRO A 200 17.95 -21.87 17.50
C PRO A 200 18.14 -22.98 18.54
N ALA A 201 19.06 -23.89 18.25
CA ALA A 201 19.33 -25.10 19.05
C ALA A 201 19.80 -24.80 20.48
N SER A 202 20.29 -23.59 20.77
CA SER A 202 20.60 -23.16 22.14
C SER A 202 20.61 -21.64 22.27
N LEU A 203 19.77 -21.09 23.16
CA LEU A 203 19.69 -19.66 23.44
C LEU A 203 20.77 -19.21 24.42
N ASN A 204 22.05 -19.27 24.04
CA ASN A 204 23.06 -18.47 24.71
C ASN A 204 23.22 -17.13 23.96
N THR A 205 22.29 -16.22 24.22
CA THR A 205 22.10 -14.94 23.52
C THR A 205 23.36 -14.06 23.51
N GLU A 206 24.15 -14.07 24.58
CA GLU A 206 25.40 -13.29 24.67
C GLU A 206 26.46 -13.78 23.68
N THR A 207 26.63 -15.11 23.57
CA THR A 207 27.59 -15.70 22.63
C THR A 207 27.20 -15.47 21.17
N CYS A 208 25.90 -15.52 20.87
CA CYS A 208 25.36 -15.28 19.54
C CYS A 208 25.55 -13.82 19.10
N ASN A 209 25.33 -12.85 19.98
CA ASN A 209 25.56 -11.45 19.68
C ASN A 209 27.04 -11.18 19.38
N ALA A 210 27.96 -11.69 20.20
CA ALA A 210 29.40 -11.56 19.96
C ALA A 210 29.86 -12.21 18.65
N ARG A 211 29.27 -13.35 18.27
CA ARG A 211 29.53 -14.00 16.98
C ARG A 211 28.96 -13.21 15.79
N ARG A 212 27.76 -12.64 15.92
CA ARG A 212 27.18 -11.77 14.89
C ARG A 212 28.01 -10.50 14.65
N VAL A 213 28.55 -9.88 15.72
CA VAL A 213 29.44 -8.72 15.60
C VAL A 213 30.73 -9.10 14.85
N ARG A 214 31.35 -10.24 15.20
CA ARG A 214 32.52 -10.75 14.49
C ARG A 214 32.21 -11.06 13.03
N LEU A 215 31.07 -11.70 12.75
CA LEU A 215 30.63 -11.99 11.40
C LEU A 215 30.45 -10.71 10.57
N ALA A 216 29.85 -9.66 11.14
CA ALA A 216 29.68 -8.38 10.45
C ALA A 216 31.02 -7.75 10.03
N ALA A 217 32.06 -7.86 10.87
CA ALA A 217 33.41 -7.39 10.53
C ALA A 217 34.01 -8.19 9.35
N ILE A 218 33.95 -9.51 9.40
CA ILE A 218 34.49 -10.39 8.34
C ILE A 218 33.71 -10.19 7.02
N GLN A 219 32.38 -10.00 7.11
CA GLN A 219 31.52 -9.68 5.97
C GLN A 219 31.89 -8.35 5.32
N ALA A 220 32.21 -7.32 6.10
CA ALA A 220 32.62 -6.03 5.57
C ALA A 220 33.94 -6.12 4.78
N GLU A 221 34.89 -6.94 5.25
CA GLU A 221 36.17 -7.19 4.56
C GLU A 221 36.01 -8.02 3.28
N SER A 222 35.08 -8.99 3.28
CA SER A 222 34.85 -9.90 2.14
C SER A 222 33.76 -9.43 1.18
N LEU A 223 33.26 -8.20 1.34
CA LEU A 223 32.05 -7.71 0.68
C LEU A 223 32.18 -7.67 -0.85
N GLU A 224 33.34 -7.23 -1.35
CA GLU A 224 33.62 -7.18 -2.79
C GLU A 224 33.75 -8.58 -3.40
N ALA A 225 34.52 -9.46 -2.75
CA ALA A 225 34.70 -10.84 -3.17
C ALA A 225 33.35 -11.57 -3.24
N LYS A 226 32.48 -11.35 -2.25
CA LYS A 226 31.14 -11.92 -2.22
C LYS A 226 30.24 -11.39 -3.34
N ALA A 227 30.33 -10.10 -3.66
CA ALA A 227 29.60 -9.51 -4.79
C ALA A 227 30.06 -10.09 -6.13
N LYS A 228 31.38 -10.26 -6.34
CA LYS A 228 31.94 -10.92 -7.53
C LYS A 228 31.47 -12.37 -7.64
N TYR A 229 31.51 -13.13 -6.54
CA TYR A 229 31.02 -14.51 -6.49
C TYR A 229 29.56 -14.62 -6.92
N TRP A 230 28.67 -13.82 -6.33
CA TRP A 230 27.24 -13.87 -6.69
C TRP A 230 26.99 -13.35 -8.11
N ALA A 231 27.73 -12.36 -8.59
CA ALA A 231 27.65 -11.92 -9.98
C ALA A 231 28.02 -13.04 -10.96
N LEU A 232 29.06 -13.84 -10.65
CA LEU A 232 29.43 -15.00 -11.45
C LEU A 232 28.34 -16.08 -11.42
N GLN A 233 27.83 -16.41 -10.23
CA GLN A 233 26.74 -17.38 -10.07
C GLN A 233 25.51 -16.95 -10.86
N MET A 234 25.10 -15.67 -10.78
CA MET A 234 23.91 -15.16 -11.46
C MET A 234 24.06 -15.10 -13.00
N ARG A 235 25.29 -15.05 -13.51
CA ARG A 235 25.58 -15.09 -14.95
C ARG A 235 25.65 -16.49 -15.52
N ASP A 236 25.72 -17.53 -14.68
CA ASP A 236 25.70 -18.91 -15.11
C ASP A 236 24.32 -19.24 -15.73
N PRO A 237 24.24 -19.76 -16.98
CA PRO A 237 22.97 -20.14 -17.59
C PRO A 237 22.18 -21.20 -16.81
N ALA A 238 22.86 -22.00 -15.96
CA ALA A 238 22.22 -23.00 -15.10
C ALA A 238 21.65 -22.39 -13.81
N PHE A 239 21.95 -21.13 -13.53
CA PHE A 239 21.47 -20.43 -12.35
C PHE A 239 19.96 -20.21 -12.39
N SER A 240 19.30 -20.45 -11.27
CA SER A 240 17.87 -20.21 -11.10
C SER A 240 17.64 -19.56 -9.75
N SER A 241 17.03 -18.37 -9.76
CA SER A 241 16.65 -17.66 -8.54
C SER A 241 15.68 -18.47 -7.67
N ALA A 242 14.86 -19.33 -8.27
CA ALA A 242 13.93 -20.20 -7.55
C ALA A 242 14.63 -21.28 -6.69
N LYS A 243 15.89 -21.61 -6.97
CA LYS A 243 16.68 -22.59 -6.20
C LYS A 243 17.45 -21.95 -5.05
N ILE A 244 17.46 -20.62 -4.98
CA ILE A 244 18.14 -19.89 -3.91
C ILE A 244 17.29 -19.98 -2.64
N ARG A 245 17.83 -20.63 -1.61
CA ARG A 245 17.17 -20.71 -0.30
C ARG A 245 17.25 -19.39 0.48
N ARG A 246 18.26 -18.55 0.20
CA ARG A 246 18.51 -17.29 0.90
C ARG A 246 19.00 -16.22 -0.06
N ASN A 247 18.34 -15.06 -0.02
CA ASN A 247 18.72 -13.94 -0.89
C ASN A 247 20.18 -13.51 -0.62
N PRO A 248 21.01 -13.36 -1.67
CA PRO A 248 22.36 -12.83 -1.53
C PRO A 248 22.32 -11.45 -0.87
N GLY A 249 23.05 -11.25 0.23
CA GLY A 249 23.06 -9.99 0.98
C GLY A 249 21.93 -9.84 2.01
N GLY A 250 21.10 -10.88 2.22
CA GLY A 250 20.06 -10.90 3.26
C GLY A 250 20.63 -10.96 4.68
N GLU A 251 21.81 -11.54 4.82
CA GLU A 251 22.58 -11.68 6.05
C GLU A 251 23.23 -10.37 6.55
N LEU A 252 23.39 -9.38 5.66
CA LEU A 252 24.00 -8.09 5.99
C LEU A 252 23.01 -7.23 6.78
N LYS A 253 23.27 -7.06 8.09
CA LYS A 253 22.43 -6.25 8.99
C LYS A 253 22.69 -4.75 8.85
N ASP A 254 23.92 -4.35 8.55
CA ASP A 254 24.26 -2.95 8.34
C ASP A 254 23.71 -2.44 7.00
N ALA A 255 22.92 -1.37 7.04
CA ALA A 255 22.25 -0.83 5.86
C ALA A 255 23.25 -0.26 4.83
N ALA A 256 24.36 0.32 5.29
CA ALA A 256 25.38 0.88 4.41
C ALA A 256 26.14 -0.23 3.67
N ALA A 257 26.58 -1.28 4.38
CA ALA A 257 27.20 -2.46 3.82
C ALA A 257 26.25 -3.17 2.83
N LYS A 258 24.97 -3.34 3.19
CA LYS A 258 23.96 -3.94 2.30
C LYS A 258 23.77 -3.13 1.02
N LYS A 259 23.66 -1.80 1.12
CA LYS A 259 23.57 -0.90 -0.04
C LYS A 259 24.83 -1.02 -0.93
N LYS A 260 26.01 -1.01 -0.32
CA LYS A 260 27.29 -1.15 -1.02
C LYS A 260 27.38 -2.51 -1.73
N PHE A 261 26.97 -3.59 -1.08
CA PHE A 261 26.97 -4.93 -1.65
C PHE A 261 26.12 -5.01 -2.91
N TYR A 262 24.87 -4.55 -2.86
CA TYR A 262 24.01 -4.58 -4.05
C TYR A 262 24.49 -3.67 -5.18
N ALA A 263 25.11 -2.52 -4.85
CA ALA A 263 25.73 -1.66 -5.86
C ALA A 263 26.89 -2.35 -6.58
N LEU A 264 27.77 -3.05 -5.83
CA LEU A 264 28.86 -3.83 -6.41
C LEU A 264 28.34 -5.02 -7.22
N LEU A 265 27.35 -5.75 -6.69
CA LEU A 265 26.73 -6.90 -7.35
C LEU A 265 26.11 -6.49 -8.70
N ASP A 266 25.32 -5.41 -8.72
CA ASP A 266 24.71 -4.90 -9.95
C ASP A 266 25.80 -4.47 -10.97
N GLY A 267 26.83 -3.76 -10.50
CA GLY A 267 27.96 -3.35 -11.33
C GLY A 267 28.69 -4.54 -11.97
N TYR A 268 29.05 -5.55 -11.19
CA TYR A 268 29.72 -6.75 -11.70
C TYR A 268 28.83 -7.61 -12.59
N TYR A 269 27.55 -7.76 -12.25
CA TYR A 269 26.60 -8.52 -13.05
C TYR A 269 26.40 -7.90 -14.45
N ARG A 270 26.26 -6.57 -14.52
CA ARG A 270 26.06 -5.84 -15.79
C ARG A 270 27.33 -5.61 -16.60
N SER A 271 28.50 -5.80 -16.00
CA SER A 271 29.77 -5.58 -16.69
C SER A 271 29.93 -6.54 -17.89
N ALA A 272 30.45 -6.02 -19.01
CA ALA A 272 30.61 -6.80 -20.24
C ALA A 272 31.51 -8.05 -20.02
N VAL A 273 32.56 -7.88 -19.22
CA VAL A 273 33.51 -8.95 -18.88
C VAL A 273 33.16 -9.52 -17.51
N ALA A 274 33.12 -10.84 -17.38
CA ALA A 274 32.87 -11.49 -16.09
C ALA A 274 33.96 -11.09 -15.06
N PRO A 275 33.57 -10.76 -13.81
CA PRO A 275 34.55 -10.40 -12.79
C PRO A 275 35.45 -11.61 -12.50
N ALA A 276 36.77 -11.39 -12.46
CA ALA A 276 37.70 -12.42 -12.02
C ALA A 276 37.64 -12.54 -10.49
N LEU A 277 37.57 -13.77 -9.99
CA LEU A 277 37.64 -14.08 -8.56
C LEU A 277 38.91 -14.90 -8.31
N SER A 278 39.84 -14.35 -7.55
CA SER A 278 41.06 -15.06 -7.17
C SER A 278 40.78 -16.22 -6.21
N VAL A 279 41.72 -17.17 -6.11
CA VAL A 279 41.61 -18.29 -5.17
C VAL A 279 41.50 -17.79 -3.72
N ALA A 280 42.22 -16.73 -3.36
CA ALA A 280 42.15 -16.12 -2.03
C ALA A 280 40.76 -15.52 -1.74
N GLU A 281 40.21 -14.76 -2.70
CA GLU A 281 38.87 -14.19 -2.58
C GLU A 281 37.80 -15.29 -2.50
N MET A 282 37.91 -16.35 -3.31
CA MET A 282 37.00 -17.50 -3.26
C MET A 282 37.03 -18.18 -1.89
N ASN A 283 38.23 -18.44 -1.35
CA ASN A 283 38.37 -19.04 -0.03
C ASN A 283 37.76 -18.16 1.06
N SER A 284 37.93 -16.84 0.97
CA SER A 284 37.32 -15.87 1.89
C SER A 284 35.79 -15.93 1.84
N VAL A 285 35.21 -15.97 0.64
CA VAL A 285 33.75 -16.07 0.45
C VAL A 285 33.21 -17.37 1.04
N MET A 286 33.86 -18.51 0.77
CA MET A 286 33.43 -19.81 1.29
C MET A 286 33.52 -19.87 2.82
N ALA A 287 34.56 -19.28 3.41
CA ALA A 287 34.71 -19.19 4.86
C ALA A 287 33.59 -18.33 5.49
N VAL A 288 33.31 -17.16 4.91
CA VAL A 288 32.24 -16.25 5.37
C VAL A 288 30.87 -16.90 5.27
N MET A 289 30.53 -17.50 4.12
CA MET A 289 29.25 -18.18 3.92
C MET A 289 29.09 -19.40 4.83
N GLY A 290 30.18 -20.11 5.12
CA GLY A 290 30.17 -21.20 6.10
C GLY A 290 29.86 -20.71 7.52
N GLU A 291 30.46 -19.59 7.95
CA GLU A 291 30.18 -19.02 9.27
C GLU A 291 28.77 -18.41 9.35
N GLU A 292 28.27 -17.82 8.27
CA GLU A 292 26.87 -17.37 8.16
C GLU A 292 25.89 -18.53 8.36
N GLN A 293 26.15 -19.67 7.72
CA GLN A 293 25.32 -20.85 7.87
C GLN A 293 25.32 -21.34 9.32
N LYS A 294 26.49 -21.48 9.94
CA LYS A 294 26.61 -21.93 11.35
C LYS A 294 25.87 -20.99 12.30
N ILE A 295 26.09 -19.67 12.19
CA ILE A 295 25.41 -18.69 13.04
C ILE A 295 23.90 -18.72 12.77
N SER A 296 23.47 -18.92 11.52
CA SER A 296 22.05 -19.03 11.21
C SER A 296 21.40 -20.23 11.85
N ASP A 297 22.08 -21.39 11.82
CA ASP A 297 21.54 -22.65 12.32
C ASP A 297 21.58 -22.70 13.86
N GLU A 298 22.61 -22.12 14.48
CA GLU A 298 22.81 -22.19 15.93
C GLU A 298 22.13 -21.04 16.68
N CYS A 299 22.12 -19.83 16.11
CA CYS A 299 21.65 -18.61 16.77
C CYS A 299 20.35 -18.04 16.18
N GLY A 300 19.87 -18.58 15.06
CA GLY A 300 18.86 -17.95 14.22
C GLY A 300 19.45 -16.70 13.56
N LEU A 301 19.26 -16.48 12.26
CA LEU A 301 19.70 -15.24 11.62
C LEU A 301 18.55 -14.41 11.04
N HIS A 302 17.33 -14.58 11.54
CA HIS A 302 16.18 -13.80 11.12
C HIS A 302 15.34 -13.41 12.32
#